data_AF-A0A822AHW5-F1
#
_entry.id   AF-A0A822AHW5-F1
#
_cell.length_a   1.000
_cell.length_b   1.000
_cell.length_c   1.000
_cell.angle_alpha   90.00
_cell.angle_beta   90.00
_cell.angle_gamma   90.00
#
_symmetry.space_group_name_H-M   'P 1'
#
loop_
_entity.id
_entity.type
_entity.pdbx_description
1 polymer ?
#
loop_
_entity_poly.entity_id
_entity_poly.type
_entity_poly.pdbx_seq_one_letter_code
_entity_poly.pdbx_strand_id
1 'polypeptide(L)' 'MIAGNADPEMSKRLYVHPDSPATGEQWMSKSVSFHKLKLTNNISDKNSY' A
#
# COMPACT_ATOMS: atom_id res chain seq x y z
N MET A 1 18.75 -8.37 21.56
CA MET A 1 17.93 -7.89 22.69
C MET A 1 16.56 -7.53 22.13
N ILE A 2 15.47 -7.98 22.74
CA ILE A 2 14.10 -7.70 22.31
C ILE A 2 13.56 -6.63 23.26
N ALA A 3 13.09 -5.50 22.72
CA ALA A 3 12.74 -4.32 23.50
C ALA A 3 11.32 -4.35 24.10
N GLY A 4 10.57 -5.44 23.92
CA GLY A 4 9.19 -5.59 24.39
C GLY A 4 8.24 -6.00 23.27
N ASN A 5 6.94 -5.98 23.56
CA ASN A 5 5.89 -6.29 22.60
C ASN A 5 5.54 -5.05 21.75
N ALA A 6 5.13 -5.27 20.50
CA ALA A 6 4.73 -4.19 19.61
C ALA A 6 3.40 -3.54 20.04
N ASP A 7 3.23 -2.26 19.70
CA ASP A 7 1.95 -1.57 19.81
C ASP A 7 0.87 -2.24 18.92
N PRO A 8 -0.42 -2.05 19.22
CA PRO A 8 -1.52 -2.57 18.40
C PRO A 8 -1.37 -2.13 16.93
N GLU A 9 -1.58 -3.08 16.01
CA GLU A 9 -1.45 -2.82 14.58
C GLU A 9 -2.46 -1.76 14.12
N MET A 10 -1.98 -0.74 13.39
CA MET A 10 -2.84 0.27 12.79
C MET A 10 -3.69 -0.37 11.67
N SER A 11 -4.94 0.09 11.47
CA SER A 11 -5.78 -0.43 10.39
C SER A 11 -5.05 -0.36 9.04
N LYS A 12 -4.81 -1.52 8.41
CA LYS A 12 -4.06 -1.61 7.16
C LYS A 12 -4.78 -0.85 6.05
N ARG A 13 -4.14 0.20 5.54
CA ARG A 13 -4.57 0.87 4.32
C ARG A 13 -4.03 0.10 3.12
N LEU A 14 -4.91 -0.25 2.20
CA LEU A 14 -4.54 -0.94 0.97
C LEU A 14 -4.35 0.09 -0.14
N TYR A 15 -3.22 0.01 -0.83
CA TYR A 15 -2.98 0.74 -2.07
C TYR A 15 -3.50 -0.10 -3.24
N VAL A 16 -4.51 0.41 -3.93
CA VAL A 16 -5.02 -0.20 -5.16
C VAL A 16 -4.34 0.47 -6.34
N HIS A 17 -3.69 -0.32 -7.20
CA HIS A 17 -3.02 0.22 -8.37
C HIS A 17 -4.04 0.95 -9.28
N PRO A 18 -3.73 2.15 -9.80
CA PRO A 18 -4.69 3.01 -10.51
C PRO A 18 -5.27 2.38 -11.78
N ASP A 19 -4.54 1.45 -12.40
CA ASP A 19 -5.03 0.69 -13.56
C ASP A 19 -6.10 -0.36 -13.17
N SER A 20 -6.49 -0.50 -11.90
CA SER A 20 -7.51 -1.48 -11.46
C SER A 20 -8.96 -0.96 -11.59
N PRO A 21 -9.93 -1.82 -11.93
CA PRO A 21 -9.75 -3.21 -12.37
C PRO A 21 -9.27 -3.28 -13.82
N ALA A 22 -8.35 -4.22 -14.11
CA ALA A 22 -7.85 -4.52 -15.43
C ALA A 22 -7.80 -6.03 -15.67
N THR A 23 -7.84 -6.46 -16.93
CA THR A 23 -7.74 -7.88 -17.30
C THR A 23 -6.32 -8.40 -17.10
N GLY A 24 -6.17 -9.73 -17.01
CA GLY A 24 -4.85 -10.36 -16.92
C GLY A 24 -3.94 -9.98 -18.09
N GLU A 25 -4.50 -9.89 -19.30
CA GLU A 25 -3.76 -9.50 -20.51
C GLU A 25 -3.20 -8.08 -20.40
N GLN A 26 -3.98 -7.14 -19.86
CA GLN A 26 -3.54 -5.77 -19.60
C GLN A 26 -2.42 -5.72 -18.56
N TRP A 27 -2.53 -6.48 -17.47
CA TRP A 27 -1.48 -6.57 -16.43
C TRP A 27 -0.17 -7.16 -16.96
N MET A 28 -0.24 -8.14 -17.85
CA MET A 28 0.94 -8.81 -18.41
C MET A 28 1.60 -8.04 -19.56
N SER A 29 0.93 -7.02 -20.11
CA SER A 29 1.45 -6.23 -21.24
C SER A 29 2.71 -5.41 -20.92
N LYS A 30 2.92 -5.05 -19.65
CA LYS A 30 4.03 -4.22 -19.17
C LYS A 30 4.31 -4.50 -17.70
N SER A 31 5.48 -4.08 -17.21
CA SER A 31 5.80 -4.18 -15.78
C SER A 31 4.82 -3.37 -14.93
N VAL A 32 4.26 -3.98 -13.89
CA VAL A 32 3.39 -3.31 -12.91
C VAL A 32 4.27 -2.60 -11.87
N SER A 33 4.04 -1.31 -11.63
CA SER A 33 4.87 -0.51 -10.72
C SER A 33 4.06 0.14 -9.61
N PHE A 34 4.56 0.03 -8.38
CA PHE A 34 3.99 0.65 -7.18
C PHE A 34 4.81 1.87 -6.71
N HIS A 35 5.53 2.53 -7.61
CA HIS A 35 6.41 3.65 -7.28
C HIS A 35 5.68 4.88 -6.69
N LYS A 36 4.34 4.92 -6.77
CA LYS A 36 3.49 5.96 -6.19
C LYS A 36 3.02 5.65 -4.77
N LEU A 37 3.24 4.43 -4.28
CA LEU A 37 2.90 4.02 -2.92
C LEU A 37 3.72 4.83 -1.91
N LYS A 38 3.06 5.32 -0.87
CA LYS A 38 3.68 6.08 0.22
C LYS A 38 3.49 5.37 1.55
N LEU A 39 4.53 5.38 2.37
CA LEU A 39 4.47 4.98 3.77
C LEU A 39 4.43 6.23 4.64
N THR A 40 3.60 6.22 5.68
CA THR A 40 3.47 7.33 6.62
C THR A 40 3.44 6.80 8.05
N ASN A 41 4.11 7.52 8.94
CA ASN A 41 4.02 7.32 10.39
C ASN A 41 2.93 8.20 11.03
N ASN A 42 2.23 9.02 10.23
CA ASN A 42 1.13 9.85 10.71
C ASN A 42 -0.18 9.04 10.77
N ILE A 43 -0.60 8.70 11.99
CA ILE A 43 -1.81 7.91 12.27
C ILE A 43 -3.09 8.59 11.77
N SER A 44 -3.10 9.93 11.73
CA SER A 44 -4.23 10.73 11.28
C SER A 44 -4.13 11.17 9.82
N ASP A 45 -3.16 10.64 9.06
CA ASP A 45 -3.05 10.91 7.63
C ASP A 45 -4.41 10.60 6.94
N LYS A 46 -4.90 11.47 6.08
CA LYS A 46 -6.15 11.23 5.32
C LYS A 46 -5.88 10.99 3.83
N ASN A 47 -4.62 10.81 3.47
CA ASN A 47 -4.16 10.78 2.11
C ASN A 47 -4.29 9.34 1.58
N SER A 48 -5.45 9.02 1.04
CA SER A 48 -5.73 7.75 0.36
C SER A 48 -5.29 7.85 -1.11
N TYR A 49 -3.97 7.89 -1.36
CA TYR A 49 -3.44 7.69 -2.70
C TYR A 49 -2.66 6.41 -2.77
#